data_AF-A0A2X3EYL4-F1
#
_entry.id   AF-A0A2X3EYL4-F1
#
_cell.length_a   1.000
_cell.length_b   1.000
_cell.length_c   1.000
_cell.angle_alpha   90.00
_cell.angle_beta   90.00
_cell.angle_gamma   90.00
#
_symmetry.space_group_name_H-M   'P 1'
#
loop_
_entity.id
_entity.type
_entity.pdbx_description
1 polymer ?
#
loop_
_entity_poly.entity_id
_entity_poly.type
_entity_poly.pdbx_seq_one_letter_code
_entity_poly.pdbx_strand_id
1 'polypeptide(L)' 'MNQVAVVIGGGQTLGEFLCRGLAAEGYRVAVVDIQSEKASRVAQEINAE' A
#
# COMPACT_ATOMS: atom_id res chain seq x y z
N MET A 1 -2.14 6.75 13.59
CA MET A 1 -0.72 6.41 13.82
C MET A 1 0.17 7.49 13.21
N ASN A 2 1.33 7.84 13.79
CA ASN A 2 2.26 8.84 13.19
C ASN A 2 3.37 8.22 12.32
N GLN A 3 3.47 6.88 12.30
CA GLN A 3 4.50 6.18 11.55
C GLN A 3 4.05 5.91 10.11
N VAL A 4 5.00 5.95 9.19
CA VAL A 4 4.81 5.62 7.78
C VAL A 4 5.37 4.22 7.53
N ALA A 5 4.58 3.35 6.92
CA ALA A 5 5.02 2.05 6.45
C ALA A 5 5.36 2.11 4.96
N VAL A 6 6.57 1.72 4.57
CA VAL A 6 7.01 1.66 3.17
C VAL A 6 7.03 0.20 2.73
N VAL A 7 6.21 -0.14 1.75
CA VAL A 7 6.07 -1.53 1.27
C VAL A 7 6.64 -1.62 -0.14
N ILE A 8 7.77 -2.32 -0.29
CA ILE A 8 8.43 -2.58 -1.56
C ILE A 8 7.85 -3.86 -2.17
N GLY A 9 7.44 -3.81 -3.45
CA GLY A 9 6.66 -4.87 -4.10
C GLY A 9 5.18 -4.84 -3.75
N GLY A 10 4.65 -3.66 -3.40
CA GLY A 10 3.29 -3.47 -2.89
C GLY A 10 2.17 -3.50 -3.94
N GLY A 11 2.50 -3.63 -5.23
CA GLY A 11 1.51 -3.52 -6.31
C GLY A 11 0.67 -4.78 -6.57
N GLN A 12 0.94 -5.89 -5.88
CA GLN A 12 0.23 -7.16 -6.09
C GLN A 12 0.42 -8.18 -4.95
N THR A 13 -0.40 -9.25 -4.99
CA THR A 13 -0.27 -10.47 -4.18
C THR A 13 -0.08 -10.15 -2.69
N LEU A 14 1.06 -10.54 -2.10
CA LEU A 14 1.33 -10.37 -0.68
C LEU A 14 1.63 -8.91 -0.33
N GLY A 15 2.32 -8.17 -1.20
CA GLY A 15 2.64 -6.77 -0.95
C GLY A 15 1.38 -5.92 -0.88
N GLU A 16 0.43 -6.16 -1.78
CA GLU A 16 -0.88 -5.50 -1.75
C GLU A 16 -1.67 -5.85 -0.48
N PHE A 17 -1.70 -7.13 -0.10
CA PHE A 17 -2.34 -7.58 1.14
C PHE A 17 -1.76 -6.87 2.38
N LEU A 18 -0.43 -6.74 2.46
CA LEU A 18 0.25 -6.03 3.53
C LEU A 18 -0.10 -4.54 3.54
N CYS A 19 -0.13 -3.88 2.37
CA CYS A 19 -0.50 -2.47 2.27
C CYS A 19 -1.91 -2.22 2.84
N ARG A 20 -2.89 -3.06 2.49
CA ARG A 20 -4.26 -2.94 3.00
C ARG A 20 -4.33 -3.17 4.51
N GLY A 21 -3.69 -4.23 5.00
CA GLY A 21 -3.66 -4.51 6.44
C GLY A 21 -3.03 -3.37 7.25
N LEU A 22 -1.91 -2.81 6.78
CA LEU A 22 -1.26 -1.68 7.44
C LEU A 22 -2.12 -0.42 7.40
N ALA A 23 -2.82 -0.15 6.30
CA ALA A 23 -3.74 0.98 6.20
C ALA A 23 -4.94 0.82 7.15
N ALA A 24 -5.53 -0.37 7.24
CA ALA A 24 -6.63 -0.70 8.15
C ALA A 24 -6.25 -0.53 9.64
N GLU A 25 -4.99 -0.84 9.98
CA GLU A 25 -4.42 -0.60 11.32
C GLU A 25 -4.04 0.89 11.56
N GLY A 26 -4.32 1.78 10.60
CA GLY A 26 -4.17 3.23 10.72
C GLY A 26 -2.78 3.78 10.44
N TYR A 27 -1.91 3.01 9.77
CA TYR A 27 -0.63 3.52 9.26
C TYR A 27 -0.84 4.35 7.99
N ARG A 28 0.07 5.32 7.79
CA ARG A 28 0.24 5.94 6.47
C ARG A 28 1.11 5.03 5.63
N VAL A 29 0.62 4.56 4.49
CA VAL A 29 1.33 3.55 3.67
C VAL A 29 1.88 4.17 2.40
N ALA A 30 3.16 3.93 2.12
CA ALA A 30 3.78 4.19 0.82
C ALA A 30 3.90 2.88 0.04
N VAL A 31 3.12 2.76 -1.03
CA VAL A 31 3.15 1.60 -1.93
C VAL A 31 4.25 1.82 -2.97
N VAL A 32 5.26 0.94 -2.97
CA VAL A 32 6.38 1.00 -3.91
C VAL A 32 6.40 -0.27 -4.75
N ASP A 33 6.44 -0.14 -6.06
CA ASP A 33 6.56 -1.26 -6.99
C ASP A 33 7.35 -0.82 -8.22
N ILE A 34 8.04 -1.76 -8.87
CA ILE A 34 8.71 -1.48 -10.15
C ILE A 34 7.69 -1.13 -11.23
N GLN A 35 6.47 -1.66 -11.11
CA GLN A 35 5.33 -1.35 -11.95
C GLN A 35 4.52 -0.24 -11.29
N SER A 36 4.87 1.01 -11.57
CA SER A 36 4.27 2.21 -10.95
C SER A 36 2.74 2.25 -11.05
N GLU A 37 2.17 1.79 -12.16
CA GLU A 37 0.72 1.70 -12.36
C GLU A 37 0.05 0.78 -11.34
N LYS A 38 0.67 -0.36 -11.02
CA LYS A 38 0.16 -1.30 -10.02
C LYS A 38 0.20 -0.69 -8.62
N ALA A 39 1.32 -0.05 -8.26
CA ALA A 39 1.42 0.67 -6.98
C ALA A 39 0.37 1.77 -6.86
N SER A 40 0.17 2.55 -7.93
CA SER A 40 -0.84 3.62 -7.98
C SER A 40 -2.26 3.07 -7.83
N ARG A 41 -2.59 1.97 -8.50
CA ARG A 41 -3.89 1.31 -8.37
C ARG A 41 -4.16 0.91 -6.92
N VAL A 42 -3.21 0.19 -6.29
CA VAL A 42 -3.35 -0.24 -4.89
C VAL A 42 -3.51 0.96 -3.94
N ALA A 43 -2.70 2.00 -4.12
CA ALA A 43 -2.81 3.22 -3.30
C ALA A 43 -4.17 3.93 -3.49
N GLN A 44 -4.70 3.98 -4.71
CA GLN A 44 -6.03 4.56 -4.99
C GLN A 44 -7.14 3.73 -4.35
N GLU A 45 -7.08 2.41 -4.47
CA GLU A 45 -8.06 1.50 -3.86
C GLU A 45 -8.06 1.64 -2.33
N ILE A 46 -6.88 1.68 -1.68
CA ILE A 46 -6.76 1.90 -0.23
C ILE A 46 -7.33 3.26 0.20
N ASN A 47 -7.15 4.32 -0.59
CA ASN A 47 -7.68 5.65 -0.25
C ASN A 47 -9.19 5.80 -0.52
N ALA A 48 -9.81 4.85 -1.22
CA ALA A 48 -11.23 4.84 -1.52
C ALA A 48 -12.04 3.99 -0.51
N GLU A 49 -11.37 3.19 0.31
CA GLU A 49 -11.93 2.44 1.46
C GLU A 49 -12.17 3.37 2.66
#